data_AF-A0A084W1L9-F1
#
_entry.id   AF-A0A084W1L9-F1
#
_cell.length_a   1.000
_cell.length_b   1.000
_cell.length_c   1.000
_cell.angle_alpha   90.00
_cell.angle_beta   90.00
_cell.angle_gamma   90.00
#
_symmetry.space_group_name_H-M   'P 1'
#
loop_
_entity.id
_entity.type
_entity.pdbx_description
1 polymer ?
#
loop_
_entity_poly.entity_id
_entity_poly.type
_entity_poly.pdbx_seq_one_letter_code
_entity_poly.pdbx_strand_id
1 'polypeptide(L)'
;MAFRYSRSFDGLLGSQREGLFGAAQSSGDGSRKLSLFFATLCVVDLFGVFPIVTLPKSIISCGLYGFPLVLFVITLQIYTAVVLGRCWTIAEKLDPSIVAKNRYPYAAIAEFTYGRRMSVFVTVLLDLTVFGGGIPNLLVAAQNLQLLGSRISGSTFEVSFCYWLIIIGLFLCPIMWLGSPKNMRILASISVIVCSSVALLTWISIAEDRDGAEFVPFSGITLGLPPLVQLLKAYGIIAFQFDIHPMLLTIQVDMQHKRHIGKAVLYGIVTTCTLSAVTTLLTAYRYGMDATSNVLQILPRSWSLYLTILLVTLQLCLSSAVGSSALFQHIEDVLGASRDFTIKRCIIRSTLVWLAVLIAEILPRFDLVMGIIGGTLTGPLIFILPPLFYQRMLELEKIYSQELKRSYSTGSSEFSEARLDDTDNESELSARHAWYGTIGSMGSQTFARLRTSVELWMETASARLQQFCQFMYSDCILAGSVIVFGIAATLASTYYNVFDVRESQLWFSCLSGWRR
;
A
#
# COMPACT_ATOMS: atom_id res chain seq x y z
N MET A 1 -12.92 31.65 -11.93
CA MET A 1 -12.32 30.30 -12.13
C MET A 1 -12.50 29.78 -13.55
N ALA A 2 -13.70 29.83 -14.16
CA ALA A 2 -13.97 29.35 -15.52
C ALA A 2 -12.93 29.76 -16.59
N PHE A 3 -12.48 31.02 -16.61
CA PHE A 3 -11.52 31.54 -17.59
C PHE A 3 -10.14 30.86 -17.59
N ARG A 4 -9.74 30.22 -16.49
CA ARG A 4 -8.47 29.44 -16.42
C ARG A 4 -8.67 27.98 -16.86
N TYR A 5 -9.91 27.50 -16.88
CA TYR A 5 -10.27 26.19 -17.44
C TYR A 5 -10.28 26.26 -18.98
N SER A 6 -10.92 27.28 -19.56
CA SER A 6 -10.97 27.47 -21.03
C SER A 6 -9.58 27.45 -21.68
N ARG A 7 -8.61 28.21 -21.14
CA ARG A 7 -7.22 28.20 -21.65
C ARG A 7 -6.50 26.86 -21.52
N SER A 8 -6.86 26.02 -20.55
CA SER A 8 -6.33 24.66 -20.45
C SER A 8 -6.99 23.72 -21.46
N PHE A 9 -8.26 23.99 -21.78
CA PHE A 9 -9.07 23.20 -22.69
C PHE A 9 -8.71 23.44 -24.16
N ASP A 10 -8.50 24.70 -24.56
CA ASP A 10 -8.04 25.06 -25.91
C ASP A 10 -6.67 24.42 -26.24
N GLY A 11 -5.76 24.37 -25.25
CA GLY A 11 -4.46 23.72 -25.40
C GLY A 11 -4.54 22.19 -25.51
N LEU A 12 -5.50 21.57 -24.81
CA LEU A 12 -5.76 20.12 -24.88
C LEU A 12 -6.33 19.71 -26.25
N LEU A 13 -7.30 20.47 -26.77
CA LEU A 13 -7.83 20.25 -28.11
C LEU A 13 -6.78 20.46 -29.21
N GLY A 14 -5.90 21.45 -29.05
CA GLY A 14 -4.76 21.66 -29.95
C GLY A 14 -3.82 20.46 -30.01
N SER A 15 -3.40 19.95 -28.85
CA SER A 15 -2.49 18.81 -28.75
C SER A 15 -3.06 17.52 -29.34
N GLN A 16 -4.38 17.27 -29.21
CA GLN A 16 -4.99 16.10 -29.84
C GLN A 16 -5.07 16.22 -31.37
N ARG A 17 -5.23 17.44 -31.92
CA ARG A 17 -5.28 17.69 -33.36
C ARG A 17 -3.92 17.43 -34.03
N GLU A 18 -2.82 17.74 -33.34
CA GLU A 18 -1.46 17.36 -33.76
C GLU A 18 -1.22 15.85 -33.64
N GLY A 19 -1.70 15.22 -32.55
CA GLY A 19 -1.56 13.77 -32.33
C GLY A 19 -2.24 12.89 -33.38
N LEU A 20 -3.29 13.38 -34.06
CA LEU A 20 -3.97 12.65 -35.14
C LEU A 20 -3.20 12.70 -36.47
N PHE A 21 -2.46 13.78 -36.74
CA PHE A 21 -1.59 13.90 -37.93
C PHE A 21 -0.17 13.38 -37.73
N GLY A 22 0.33 13.31 -36.49
CA GLY A 22 1.67 12.84 -36.15
C GLY A 22 1.84 11.31 -36.00
N ALA A 23 0.79 10.52 -36.26
CA ALA A 23 0.77 9.07 -36.00
C ALA A 23 1.56 8.21 -37.03
N ALA A 24 2.60 8.77 -37.64
CA ALA A 24 3.56 8.06 -38.48
C ALA A 24 4.98 8.51 -38.14
N GLN A 25 5.86 7.55 -37.81
CA GLN A 25 7.26 7.69 -37.40
C GLN A 25 7.53 8.18 -35.96
N SER A 26 7.76 7.22 -35.06
CA SER A 26 9.11 7.09 -34.44
C SER A 26 9.23 5.78 -33.66
N SER A 27 10.23 4.98 -34.03
CA SER A 27 10.58 3.73 -33.36
C SER A 27 11.77 3.96 -32.42
N GLY A 28 11.70 3.43 -31.19
CA GLY A 28 12.89 3.14 -30.39
C GLY A 28 13.06 3.92 -29.08
N ASP A 29 12.70 3.27 -27.96
CA ASP A 29 13.71 2.90 -26.96
C ASP A 29 13.25 1.64 -26.18
N GLY A 30 14.21 0.80 -25.81
CA GLY A 30 14.02 -0.57 -25.32
C GLY A 30 13.80 -0.73 -23.82
N SER A 31 13.09 0.19 -23.15
CA SER A 31 12.76 0.03 -21.74
C SER A 31 11.79 -1.15 -21.55
N ARG A 32 12.30 -2.26 -21.02
CA ARG A 32 11.49 -3.46 -20.73
C ARG A 32 10.47 -3.14 -19.62
N LYS A 33 9.29 -2.63 -20.03
CA LYS A 33 8.10 -2.48 -19.17
C LYS A 33 7.85 -3.75 -18.36
N LEU A 34 7.28 -3.63 -17.16
CA LEU A 34 7.25 -4.75 -16.20
C LEU A 34 5.97 -5.60 -16.30
N SER A 35 6.14 -6.93 -16.16
CA SER A 35 5.06 -7.91 -16.26
C SER A 35 4.17 -7.92 -15.01
N LEU A 36 2.93 -8.42 -15.14
CA LEU A 36 1.99 -8.56 -14.03
C LEU A 36 2.59 -9.33 -12.84
N PHE A 37 3.22 -10.47 -13.13
CA PHE A 37 3.92 -11.28 -12.11
C PHE A 37 4.98 -10.47 -11.36
N PHE A 38 5.72 -9.64 -12.08
CA PHE A 38 6.75 -8.82 -11.47
C PHE A 38 6.17 -7.70 -10.60
N ALA A 39 5.11 -7.04 -11.05
CA ALA A 39 4.41 -6.04 -10.23
C ALA A 39 3.92 -6.66 -8.90
N THR A 40 3.42 -7.91 -8.92
CA THR A 40 3.10 -8.67 -7.71
C THR A 40 4.32 -8.86 -6.79
N LEU A 41 5.50 -9.20 -7.33
CA LEU A 41 6.71 -9.32 -6.51
C LEU A 41 7.11 -7.98 -5.85
N CYS A 42 6.97 -6.85 -6.55
CA CYS A 42 7.18 -5.53 -5.95
C CYS A 42 6.15 -5.17 -4.87
N VAL A 43 4.89 -5.59 -5.02
CA VAL A 43 3.87 -5.42 -3.96
C VAL A 43 4.27 -6.19 -2.71
N VAL A 44 4.74 -7.44 -2.86
CA VAL A 44 5.19 -8.26 -1.72
C VAL A 44 6.47 -7.71 -1.09
N ASP A 45 7.44 -7.24 -1.90
CA ASP A 45 8.68 -6.59 -1.42
C ASP A 45 8.42 -5.30 -0.62
N LEU A 46 7.39 -4.53 -1.00
CA LEU A 46 6.99 -3.31 -0.31
C LEU A 46 6.48 -3.60 1.12
N PHE A 47 5.65 -4.63 1.29
CA PHE A 47 5.21 -5.07 2.63
C PHE A 47 6.33 -5.80 3.38
N GLY A 48 7.15 -6.57 2.65
CA GLY A 48 8.30 -7.30 3.16
C GLY A 48 7.96 -8.26 4.31
N VAL A 49 8.86 -8.31 5.28
CA VAL A 49 8.77 -9.18 6.48
C VAL A 49 7.91 -8.59 7.61
N PHE A 50 7.44 -7.34 7.51
CA PHE A 50 6.73 -6.67 8.61
C PHE A 50 5.46 -7.39 9.05
N PRO A 51 4.51 -7.69 8.15
CA PRO A 51 3.29 -8.40 8.52
C PRO A 51 3.57 -9.79 9.08
N ILE A 52 4.66 -10.45 8.68
CA ILE A 52 5.00 -11.79 9.21
C ILE A 52 5.41 -11.71 10.69
N VAL A 53 6.22 -10.69 11.05
CA VAL A 53 6.88 -10.61 12.38
C VAL A 53 6.06 -9.84 13.43
N THR A 54 5.20 -8.89 13.00
CA THR A 54 4.60 -7.90 13.92
C THR A 54 3.06 -7.89 13.95
N LEU A 55 2.41 -8.40 12.92
CA LEU A 55 0.96 -8.57 12.85
C LEU A 55 0.39 -9.57 13.88
N PRO A 56 1.07 -10.69 14.23
CA PRO A 56 0.51 -11.69 15.15
C PRO A 56 0.04 -11.11 16.48
N LYS A 57 0.87 -10.29 17.15
CA LYS A 57 0.48 -9.65 18.43
C LYS A 57 -0.71 -8.71 18.27
N SER A 58 -0.80 -7.98 17.15
CA SER A 58 -1.90 -7.04 16.88
C SER A 58 -3.23 -7.76 16.71
N ILE A 59 -3.25 -8.92 16.02
CA ILE A 59 -4.44 -9.78 15.93
C ILE A 59 -4.76 -10.40 17.29
N ILE A 60 -3.79 -11.06 17.93
CA ILE A 60 -4.00 -11.80 19.18
C ILE A 60 -4.58 -10.89 20.28
N SER A 61 -4.07 -9.65 20.39
CA SER A 61 -4.56 -8.66 21.37
C SER A 61 -6.00 -8.20 21.10
N CYS A 62 -6.52 -8.38 19.89
CA CYS A 62 -7.92 -8.11 19.54
C CYS A 62 -8.83 -9.36 19.64
N GLY A 63 -8.28 -10.51 20.03
CA GLY A 63 -8.97 -11.79 20.06
C GLY A 63 -9.65 -12.13 18.72
N LEU A 64 -10.86 -12.68 18.78
CA LEU A 64 -11.62 -13.08 17.59
C LEU A 64 -11.93 -11.90 16.64
N TYR A 65 -12.01 -10.67 17.16
CA TYR A 65 -12.30 -9.46 16.38
C TYR A 65 -11.10 -8.98 15.53
N GLY A 66 -9.88 -9.49 15.77
CA GLY A 66 -8.71 -9.17 14.96
C GLY A 66 -8.84 -9.64 13.50
N PHE A 67 -9.42 -10.82 13.26
CA PHE A 67 -9.62 -11.35 11.91
C PHE A 67 -10.57 -10.52 11.03
N PRO A 68 -11.83 -10.19 11.45
CA PRO A 68 -12.70 -9.33 10.66
C PRO A 68 -12.14 -7.91 10.51
N LEU A 69 -11.39 -7.39 11.49
CA LEU A 69 -10.71 -6.10 11.36
C LEU A 69 -9.67 -6.12 10.22
N VAL A 70 -8.82 -7.14 10.15
CA VAL A 70 -7.82 -7.29 9.07
C VAL A 70 -8.50 -7.46 7.71
N LEU A 71 -9.53 -8.31 7.60
CA LEU A 71 -10.28 -8.49 6.36
C LEU A 71 -10.93 -7.18 5.88
N PHE A 72 -11.49 -6.41 6.81
CA PHE A 72 -12.10 -5.11 6.54
C PHE A 72 -11.06 -4.07 6.06
N VAL A 73 -9.94 -3.92 6.77
CA VAL A 73 -8.86 -3.00 6.36
C VAL A 73 -8.31 -3.39 4.98
N ILE A 74 -8.01 -4.67 4.75
CA ILE A 74 -7.54 -5.17 3.45
C ILE A 74 -8.54 -4.87 2.33
N THR A 75 -9.85 -5.06 2.59
CA THR A 75 -10.90 -4.79 1.59
C THR A 75 -10.94 -3.30 1.21
N LEU A 76 -10.83 -2.41 2.21
CA LEU A 76 -10.73 -0.97 1.95
C LEU A 76 -9.46 -0.61 1.19
N GLN A 77 -8.28 -1.12 1.60
CA GLN A 77 -6.99 -0.88 0.94
C GLN A 77 -7.01 -1.30 -0.54
N ILE A 78 -7.61 -2.46 -0.86
CA ILE A 78 -7.77 -2.93 -2.24
C ILE A 78 -8.72 -2.01 -3.03
N TYR A 79 -9.84 -1.60 -2.44
CA TYR A 79 -10.79 -0.69 -3.07
C TYR A 79 -10.12 0.65 -3.40
N THR A 80 -9.46 1.29 -2.44
CA THR A 80 -8.82 2.59 -2.61
C THR A 80 -7.64 2.54 -3.58
N ALA A 81 -6.86 1.45 -3.58
CA ALA A 81 -5.81 1.21 -4.57
C ALA A 81 -6.36 1.05 -6.00
N VAL A 82 -7.47 0.33 -6.17
CA VAL A 82 -8.14 0.19 -7.48
C VAL A 82 -8.71 1.54 -7.94
N VAL A 83 -9.34 2.31 -7.03
CA VAL A 83 -9.85 3.66 -7.31
C VAL A 83 -8.72 4.59 -7.74
N LEU A 84 -7.60 4.62 -7.02
CA LEU A 84 -6.43 5.44 -7.34
C LEU A 84 -5.80 5.04 -8.69
N GLY A 85 -5.69 3.74 -8.98
CA GLY A 85 -5.19 3.26 -10.26
C GLY A 85 -6.13 3.56 -11.45
N ARG A 86 -7.45 3.64 -11.22
CA ARG A 86 -8.42 4.15 -12.19
C ARG A 86 -8.26 5.66 -12.40
N CYS A 87 -8.02 6.45 -11.35
CA CYS A 87 -7.73 7.88 -11.46
C CYS A 87 -6.54 8.13 -12.39
N TRP A 88 -5.42 7.43 -12.17
CA TRP A 88 -4.26 7.53 -13.06
C TRP A 88 -4.59 7.17 -14.52
N THR A 89 -5.37 6.11 -14.73
CA THR A 89 -5.79 5.69 -16.08
C THR A 89 -6.70 6.71 -16.78
N ILE A 90 -7.49 7.48 -16.03
CA ILE A 90 -8.31 8.58 -16.57
C ILE A 90 -7.42 9.79 -16.88
N ALA A 91 -6.50 10.16 -15.98
CA ALA A 91 -5.54 11.25 -16.21
C ALA A 91 -4.72 11.04 -17.49
N GLU A 92 -4.17 9.83 -17.69
CA GLU A 92 -3.36 9.47 -18.86
C GLU A 92 -4.14 9.50 -20.18
N LYS A 93 -5.47 9.32 -20.15
CA LYS A 93 -6.33 9.52 -21.34
C LYS A 93 -6.60 10.99 -21.64
N LEU A 94 -6.78 11.81 -20.60
CA LEU A 94 -7.13 13.22 -20.73
C LEU A 94 -5.90 14.06 -21.11
N ASP A 95 -4.75 13.78 -20.52
CA ASP A 95 -3.47 14.41 -20.86
C ASP A 95 -2.38 13.33 -21.02
N PRO A 96 -2.07 12.88 -22.26
CA PRO A 96 -1.01 11.91 -22.48
C PRO A 96 0.39 12.45 -22.16
N SER A 97 0.57 13.78 -22.08
CA SER A 97 1.85 14.39 -21.71
C SER A 97 2.18 14.25 -20.22
N ILE A 98 1.18 13.98 -19.37
CA ILE A 98 1.34 13.85 -17.91
C ILE A 98 2.35 12.77 -17.52
N VAL A 99 2.44 11.70 -18.31
CA VAL A 99 3.36 10.56 -18.09
C VAL A 99 4.82 10.95 -18.35
N ALA A 100 5.06 11.81 -19.35
CA ALA A 100 6.40 12.29 -19.68
C ALA A 100 6.84 13.47 -18.80
N LYS A 101 5.88 14.27 -18.32
CA LYS A 101 6.11 15.54 -17.65
C LYS A 101 6.20 15.45 -16.13
N ASN A 102 5.52 14.48 -15.49
CA ASN A 102 5.37 14.45 -14.04
C ASN A 102 5.94 13.18 -13.40
N ARG A 103 7.06 13.33 -12.68
CA ARG A 103 7.79 12.26 -11.96
C ARG A 103 7.03 11.73 -10.74
N TYR A 104 6.05 12.48 -10.24
CA TYR A 104 5.28 12.19 -9.02
C TYR A 104 3.80 11.95 -9.36
N PRO A 105 3.40 10.73 -9.74
CA PRO A 105 2.10 10.48 -10.36
C PRO A 105 0.91 10.80 -9.43
N TYR A 106 1.05 10.56 -8.12
CA TYR A 106 0.01 10.90 -7.14
C TYR A 106 -0.17 12.43 -7.02
N ALA A 107 0.93 13.18 -6.90
CA ALA A 107 0.90 14.64 -6.85
C ALA A 107 0.35 15.27 -8.14
N ALA A 108 0.59 14.63 -9.29
CA ALA A 108 0.05 15.02 -10.58
C ALA A 108 -1.48 14.88 -10.66
N ILE A 109 -2.05 13.78 -10.14
CA ILE A 109 -3.52 13.58 -10.01
C ILE A 109 -4.12 14.71 -9.16
N ALA A 110 -3.48 15.05 -8.05
CA ALA A 110 -3.93 16.12 -7.15
C ALA A 110 -3.86 17.51 -7.80
N GLU A 111 -2.82 17.79 -8.60
CA GLU A 111 -2.73 19.04 -9.39
C GLU A 111 -3.80 19.11 -10.48
N PHE A 112 -4.04 18.02 -11.19
CA PHE A 112 -5.03 17.95 -12.28
C PHE A 112 -6.47 18.15 -11.77
N THR A 113 -6.80 17.63 -10.59
CA THR A 113 -8.16 17.65 -10.03
C THR A 113 -8.50 18.92 -9.25
N TYR A 114 -7.62 19.35 -8.34
CA TYR A 114 -7.86 20.46 -7.40
C TYR A 114 -6.78 21.56 -7.45
N GLY A 115 -5.79 21.44 -8.34
CA GLY A 115 -4.77 22.45 -8.55
C GLY A 115 -3.58 22.38 -7.59
N ARG A 116 -2.61 23.26 -7.83
CA ARG A 116 -1.27 23.24 -7.21
C ARG A 116 -1.25 23.23 -5.68
N ARG A 117 -2.23 23.85 -5.00
CA ARG A 117 -2.31 23.81 -3.52
C ARG A 117 -2.57 22.39 -3.00
N MET A 118 -3.45 21.65 -3.66
CA MET A 118 -3.74 20.27 -3.29
C MET A 118 -2.55 19.37 -3.59
N SER A 119 -1.90 19.58 -4.75
CA SER A 119 -0.67 18.87 -5.11
C SER A 119 0.40 18.98 -4.02
N VAL A 120 0.71 20.21 -3.55
CA VAL A 120 1.71 20.43 -2.48
C VAL A 120 1.31 19.73 -1.17
N PHE A 121 0.04 19.83 -0.75
CA PHE A 121 -0.44 19.15 0.46
C PHE A 121 -0.24 17.62 0.36
N VAL A 122 -0.61 17.04 -0.77
CA VAL A 122 -0.48 15.60 -1.04
C VAL A 122 0.98 15.16 -1.09
N THR A 123 1.86 15.92 -1.74
CA THR A 123 3.29 15.63 -1.78
C THR A 123 3.90 15.64 -0.37
N VAL A 124 3.61 16.65 0.45
CA VAL A 124 4.09 16.70 1.84
C VAL A 124 3.58 15.52 2.67
N LEU A 125 2.31 15.13 2.48
CA LEU A 125 1.71 14.00 3.19
C LEU A 125 2.33 12.65 2.75
N LEU A 126 2.61 12.47 1.46
CA LEU A 126 3.31 11.30 0.92
C LEU A 126 4.76 11.23 1.44
N ASP A 127 5.49 12.34 1.39
CA ASP A 127 6.87 12.43 1.87
C ASP A 127 6.97 12.09 3.36
N LEU A 128 6.07 12.66 4.18
CA LEU A 128 5.97 12.33 5.61
C LEU A 128 5.64 10.85 5.86
N THR A 129 4.78 10.26 5.02
CA THR A 129 4.40 8.84 5.15
C THR A 129 5.55 7.91 4.79
N VAL A 130 6.25 8.18 3.69
CA VAL A 130 7.43 7.40 3.26
C VAL A 130 8.59 7.56 4.25
N PHE A 131 8.82 8.78 4.74
CA PHE A 131 9.82 9.06 5.78
C PHE A 131 9.49 8.31 7.08
N GLY A 132 8.27 8.49 7.60
CA GLY A 132 7.79 7.83 8.80
C GLY A 132 7.85 6.31 8.67
N GLY A 133 7.48 5.77 7.51
CA GLY A 133 7.50 4.33 7.24
C GLY A 133 8.89 3.70 7.35
N GLY A 134 9.97 4.46 7.17
CA GLY A 134 11.33 3.97 7.41
C GLY A 134 11.70 3.83 8.89
N ILE A 135 11.02 4.53 9.80
CA ILE A 135 11.37 4.58 11.23
C ILE A 135 11.12 3.23 11.93
N PRO A 136 9.95 2.56 11.76
CA PRO A 136 9.75 1.19 12.25
C PRO A 136 10.82 0.21 11.74
N ASN A 137 11.31 0.35 10.51
CA ASN A 137 12.33 -0.54 9.93
C ASN A 137 13.62 -0.49 10.75
N LEU A 138 14.07 0.71 11.10
CA LEU A 138 15.27 0.93 11.92
C LEU A 138 15.06 0.41 13.35
N LEU A 139 13.90 0.67 13.94
CA LEU A 139 13.56 0.22 15.28
C LEU A 139 13.55 -1.32 15.38
N VAL A 140 12.84 -2.02 14.48
CA VAL A 140 12.77 -3.50 14.50
C VAL A 140 14.13 -4.12 14.16
N ALA A 141 14.89 -3.54 13.22
CA ALA A 141 16.25 -4.00 12.91
C ALA A 141 17.18 -3.87 14.12
N ALA A 142 17.12 -2.78 14.88
CA ALA A 142 17.91 -2.59 16.10
C ALA A 142 17.51 -3.55 17.22
N GLN A 143 16.21 -3.81 17.42
CA GLN A 143 15.73 -4.82 18.38
C GLN A 143 16.22 -6.23 18.00
N ASN A 144 16.22 -6.55 16.70
CA ASN A 144 16.67 -7.82 16.18
C ASN A 144 18.18 -8.04 16.39
N LEU A 145 19.03 -7.02 16.15
CA LEU A 145 20.47 -7.14 16.44
C LEU A 145 20.78 -7.21 17.94
N GLN A 146 20.05 -6.49 18.79
CA GLN A 146 20.17 -6.63 20.25
C GLN A 146 19.82 -8.06 20.72
N LEU A 147 18.75 -8.62 20.16
CA LEU A 147 18.35 -10.00 20.42
C LEU A 147 19.42 -10.99 19.95
N LEU A 148 20.00 -10.78 18.76
CA LEU A 148 21.09 -11.60 18.24
C LEU A 148 22.31 -11.58 19.17
N GLY A 149 22.76 -10.39 19.57
CA GLY A 149 23.93 -10.20 20.43
C GLY A 149 23.78 -10.89 21.79
N SER A 150 22.67 -10.62 22.49
CA SER A 150 22.41 -11.21 23.82
C SER A 150 22.32 -12.74 23.76
N ARG A 151 21.67 -13.29 22.73
CA ARG A 151 21.48 -14.75 22.55
C ARG A 151 22.75 -15.46 22.07
N ILE A 152 23.60 -14.86 21.24
CA ILE A 152 24.88 -15.46 20.83
C ILE A 152 25.88 -15.42 21.99
N SER A 153 26.04 -14.25 22.62
CA SER A 153 27.04 -14.02 23.67
C SER A 153 26.69 -14.69 25.00
N GLY A 154 25.53 -15.33 25.14
CA GLY A 154 25.08 -15.92 26.40
C GLY A 154 24.98 -14.89 27.52
N SER A 155 24.37 -13.73 27.23
CA SER A 155 24.22 -12.56 28.13
C SER A 155 25.52 -11.99 28.74
N THR A 156 26.70 -12.28 28.17
CA THR A 156 27.98 -11.70 28.65
C THR A 156 28.31 -10.32 28.07
N PHE A 157 27.90 -10.04 26.82
CA PHE A 157 27.98 -8.72 26.20
C PHE A 157 26.59 -8.25 25.76
N GLU A 158 26.05 -7.25 26.47
CA GLU A 158 24.76 -6.64 26.16
C GLU A 158 24.93 -5.21 25.64
N VAL A 159 25.12 -5.08 24.32
CA VAL A 159 25.05 -3.77 23.64
C VAL A 159 23.58 -3.32 23.62
N SER A 160 23.31 -2.14 24.17
CA SER A 160 21.95 -1.62 24.32
C SER A 160 21.29 -1.33 22.98
N PHE A 161 19.95 -1.33 22.98
CA PHE A 161 19.10 -0.98 21.84
C PHE A 161 19.55 0.29 21.09
N CYS A 162 19.87 1.34 21.86
CA CYS A 162 20.18 2.67 21.35
C CYS A 162 21.50 2.68 20.56
N TYR A 163 22.51 1.96 21.04
CA TYR A 163 23.77 1.81 20.31
C TYR A 163 23.58 1.03 19.00
N TRP A 164 22.77 -0.03 19.01
CA TRP A 164 22.42 -0.76 17.77
C TRP A 164 21.67 0.11 16.75
N LEU A 165 20.77 0.98 17.21
CA LEU A 165 20.06 1.92 16.35
C LEU A 165 21.00 2.89 15.63
N ILE A 166 21.98 3.47 16.35
CA ILE A 166 23.02 4.33 15.75
C ILE A 166 23.91 3.52 14.79
N ILE A 167 24.34 2.32 15.17
CA ILE A 167 25.16 1.45 14.32
C ILE A 167 24.43 1.16 13.01
N ILE A 168 23.16 0.79 13.06
CA ILE A 168 22.34 0.59 11.85
C ILE A 168 22.20 1.88 11.05
N GLY A 169 21.94 3.02 11.68
CA GLY A 169 21.90 4.32 11.00
C GLY A 169 23.19 4.64 10.24
N LEU A 170 24.34 4.38 10.86
CA LEU A 170 25.67 4.56 10.27
C LEU A 170 25.92 3.60 9.10
N PHE A 171 25.50 2.33 9.19
CA PHE A 171 25.61 1.35 8.09
C PHE A 171 24.61 1.59 6.96
N LEU A 172 23.40 2.08 7.27
CA LEU A 172 22.38 2.42 6.29
C LEU A 172 22.77 3.68 5.50
N CYS A 173 23.43 4.66 6.14
CA CYS A 173 23.87 5.90 5.53
C CYS A 173 24.63 5.73 4.18
N PRO A 174 25.71 4.92 4.07
CA PRO A 174 26.37 4.67 2.79
C PRO A 174 25.51 3.84 1.82
N ILE A 175 24.69 2.91 2.30
CA ILE A 175 23.72 2.16 1.47
C ILE A 175 22.74 3.14 0.82
N MET A 176 22.26 4.14 1.56
CA MET A 176 21.39 5.20 1.09
C MET A 176 22.07 6.13 0.08
N TRP A 177 23.39 6.28 0.08
CA TRP A 177 24.06 7.11 -0.94
C TRP A 177 24.02 6.46 -2.33
N LEU A 178 23.97 5.13 -2.41
CA LEU A 178 23.78 4.45 -3.69
C LEU A 178 22.43 4.87 -4.33
N GLY A 179 22.47 5.06 -5.65
CA GLY A 179 21.25 5.31 -6.43
C GLY A 179 20.30 4.11 -6.39
N SER A 180 19.04 4.35 -6.75
CA SER A 180 18.03 3.28 -6.87
C SER A 180 18.61 2.12 -7.69
N PRO A 181 18.54 0.87 -7.20
CA PRO A 181 19.27 -0.24 -7.80
C PRO A 181 18.84 -0.46 -9.25
N LYS A 182 19.82 -0.44 -10.17
CA LYS A 182 19.60 -0.52 -11.63
C LYS A 182 18.79 -1.74 -12.06
N ASN A 183 18.79 -2.80 -11.24
CA ASN A 183 18.03 -4.03 -11.42
C ASN A 183 16.98 -4.24 -10.31
N MET A 184 15.98 -3.36 -10.20
CA MET A 184 14.81 -3.52 -9.31
C MET A 184 14.20 -4.93 -9.39
N ARG A 185 14.30 -5.58 -10.56
CA ARG A 185 13.79 -6.94 -10.79
C ARG A 185 14.44 -8.02 -9.93
N ILE A 186 15.75 -7.95 -9.75
CA ILE A 186 16.50 -8.94 -8.97
C ILE A 186 16.19 -8.73 -7.48
N LEU A 187 16.12 -7.47 -7.04
CA LEU A 187 15.85 -7.11 -5.66
C LEU A 187 14.50 -7.62 -5.17
N ALA A 188 13.41 -7.33 -5.89
CA ALA A 188 12.08 -7.82 -5.51
C ALA A 188 12.00 -9.36 -5.53
N SER A 189 12.69 -10.05 -6.45
CA SER A 189 12.74 -11.52 -6.43
C SER A 189 13.51 -12.09 -5.22
N ILE A 190 14.63 -11.47 -4.83
CA ILE A 190 15.39 -11.87 -3.65
C ILE A 190 14.55 -11.62 -2.39
N SER A 191 13.91 -10.45 -2.30
CA SER A 191 13.03 -10.07 -1.19
C SER A 191 11.92 -11.07 -0.94
N VAL A 192 11.20 -11.51 -1.98
CA VAL A 192 10.13 -12.52 -1.84
C VAL A 192 10.67 -13.87 -1.37
N ILE A 193 11.86 -14.27 -1.81
CA ILE A 193 12.54 -15.49 -1.33
C ILE A 193 12.92 -15.33 0.16
N VAL A 194 13.45 -14.18 0.55
CA VAL A 194 13.80 -13.86 1.94
C VAL A 194 12.56 -13.83 2.84
N CYS A 195 11.47 -13.20 2.42
CA CYS A 195 10.21 -13.18 3.17
C CYS A 195 9.63 -14.59 3.36
N SER A 196 9.70 -15.42 2.32
CA SER A 196 9.25 -16.82 2.37
C SER A 196 10.12 -17.67 3.29
N SER A 197 11.45 -17.51 3.24
CA SER A 197 12.37 -18.24 4.12
C SER A 197 12.24 -17.80 5.58
N VAL A 198 12.04 -16.51 5.85
CA VAL A 198 11.73 -15.97 7.18
C VAL A 198 10.46 -16.59 7.76
N ALA A 199 9.38 -16.71 6.98
CA ALA A 199 8.16 -17.37 7.44
C ALA A 199 8.42 -18.85 7.79
N LEU A 200 9.05 -19.60 6.88
CA LEU A 200 9.36 -21.02 7.10
C LEU A 200 10.26 -21.27 8.32
N LEU A 201 11.35 -20.50 8.47
CA LEU A 201 12.26 -20.60 9.60
C LEU A 201 11.59 -20.19 10.93
N THR A 202 10.66 -19.23 10.90
CA THR A 202 9.82 -18.88 12.06
C THR A 202 8.93 -20.06 12.44
N TRP A 203 8.26 -20.71 11.49
CA TRP A 203 7.40 -21.86 11.76
C TRP A 203 8.18 -23.06 12.30
N ILE A 204 9.37 -23.32 11.76
CA ILE A 204 10.29 -24.35 12.27
C ILE A 204 10.68 -24.02 13.72
N SER A 205 11.07 -22.78 14.01
CA SER A 205 11.48 -22.36 15.36
C SER A 205 10.33 -22.47 16.40
N ILE A 206 9.08 -22.26 15.98
CA ILE A 206 7.90 -22.47 16.83
C ILE A 206 7.62 -23.98 17.04
N ALA A 207 7.87 -24.82 16.02
CA ALA A 207 7.69 -26.27 16.12
C ALA A 207 8.81 -26.99 16.91
N GLU A 208 9.99 -26.39 16.96
CA GLU A 208 11.14 -26.82 17.80
C GLU A 208 10.95 -26.47 19.28
N ASP A 209 10.02 -25.58 19.63
CA ASP A 209 9.73 -25.13 21.00
C ASP A 209 9.01 -26.19 21.85
N ARG A 210 9.74 -27.25 22.22
CA ARG A 210 9.28 -28.39 23.01
C ARG A 210 9.49 -28.24 24.52
N ASP A 211 10.31 -27.29 24.94
CA ASP A 211 10.81 -27.17 26.32
C ASP A 211 10.25 -25.94 27.03
N GLY A 212 8.96 -26.00 27.44
CA GLY A 212 8.38 -24.89 28.22
C GLY A 212 6.94 -25.07 28.71
N ALA A 213 6.81 -25.42 30.00
CA ALA A 213 5.60 -25.39 30.85
C ALA A 213 4.38 -26.20 30.36
N GLU A 214 3.30 -26.23 31.16
CA GLU A 214 2.02 -26.82 30.76
C GLU A 214 1.48 -26.09 29.52
N PHE A 215 1.45 -26.80 28.39
CA PHE A 215 0.96 -26.27 27.13
C PHE A 215 -0.56 -26.05 27.20
N VAL A 216 -0.96 -24.80 27.42
CA VAL A 216 -2.37 -24.36 27.32
C VAL A 216 -2.59 -23.68 25.96
N PRO A 217 -3.26 -24.34 24.99
CA PRO A 217 -3.51 -23.74 23.69
C PRO A 217 -4.38 -22.47 23.82
N PHE A 218 -4.00 -21.41 23.10
CA PHE A 218 -4.71 -20.12 23.11
C PHE A 218 -4.81 -19.44 24.49
N SER A 219 -3.81 -19.63 25.37
CA SER A 219 -3.76 -19.03 26.70
C SER A 219 -4.10 -17.53 26.71
N GLY A 220 -5.03 -17.14 27.58
CA GLY A 220 -5.44 -15.75 27.80
C GLY A 220 -6.28 -15.10 26.69
N ILE A 221 -6.55 -15.77 25.56
CA ILE A 221 -7.34 -15.18 24.46
C ILE A 221 -8.83 -15.13 24.86
N THR A 222 -9.32 -13.94 25.19
CA THR A 222 -10.71 -13.75 25.58
C THR A 222 -11.63 -13.76 24.34
N LEU A 223 -12.77 -14.45 24.47
CA LEU A 223 -13.84 -14.44 23.46
C LEU A 223 -14.75 -13.20 23.56
N GLY A 224 -14.49 -12.32 24.54
CA GLY A 224 -15.25 -11.10 24.77
C GLY A 224 -14.95 -9.99 23.76
N LEU A 225 -15.77 -8.96 23.77
CA LEU A 225 -15.53 -7.75 22.97
C LEU A 225 -14.28 -7.02 23.51
N PRO A 226 -13.20 -6.84 22.73
CA PRO A 226 -12.01 -6.13 23.20
C PRO A 226 -12.34 -4.65 23.45
N PRO A 227 -11.61 -3.98 24.36
CA PRO A 227 -11.71 -2.53 24.52
C PRO A 227 -11.54 -1.80 23.19
N LEU A 228 -12.44 -0.86 22.89
CA LEU A 228 -12.45 -0.10 21.63
C LEU A 228 -11.09 0.58 21.35
N VAL A 229 -10.38 0.97 22.40
CA VAL A 229 -9.01 1.52 22.35
C VAL A 229 -8.01 0.53 21.73
N GLN A 230 -8.05 -0.75 22.10
CA GLN A 230 -7.17 -1.78 21.55
C GLN A 230 -7.48 -2.02 20.07
N LEU A 231 -8.77 -2.07 19.71
CA LEU A 231 -9.22 -2.21 18.32
C LEU A 231 -8.73 -1.04 17.44
N LEU A 232 -8.78 0.20 17.95
CA LEU A 232 -8.32 1.40 17.22
C LEU A 232 -6.79 1.53 17.13
N LYS A 233 -6.04 1.04 18.12
CA LYS A 233 -4.58 0.91 18.05
C LYS A 233 -4.18 -0.14 17.01
N ALA A 234 -4.78 -1.34 17.07
CA ALA A 234 -4.55 -2.40 16.10
C ALA A 234 -4.94 -1.97 14.68
N TYR A 235 -6.06 -1.27 14.51
CA TYR A 235 -6.47 -0.69 13.22
C TYR A 235 -5.38 0.19 12.61
N GLY A 236 -4.79 1.11 13.38
CA GLY A 236 -3.71 1.99 12.89
C GLY A 236 -2.49 1.17 12.44
N ILE A 237 -2.07 0.20 13.23
CA ILE A 237 -0.94 -0.69 12.91
C ILE A 237 -1.23 -1.50 11.63
N ILE A 238 -2.42 -2.09 11.49
CA ILE A 238 -2.83 -2.88 10.31
C ILE A 238 -2.95 -1.98 9.07
N ALA A 239 -3.50 -0.77 9.21
CA ALA A 239 -3.61 0.19 8.12
C ALA A 239 -2.23 0.63 7.61
N PHE A 240 -1.25 0.83 8.50
CA PHE A 240 0.14 1.06 8.14
C PHE A 240 0.77 -0.15 7.44
N GLN A 241 0.65 -1.36 8.01
CA GLN A 241 1.33 -2.56 7.51
C GLN A 241 0.88 -3.01 6.12
N PHE A 242 -0.37 -2.70 5.73
CA PHE A 242 -0.90 -2.98 4.40
C PHE A 242 -1.04 -1.75 3.51
N ASP A 243 -0.40 -0.62 3.85
CA ASP A 243 -0.41 0.54 2.97
C ASP A 243 0.55 0.35 1.78
N ILE A 244 0.01 0.59 0.59
CA ILE A 244 0.74 0.60 -0.68
C ILE A 244 0.61 1.95 -1.41
N HIS A 245 -0.28 2.84 -0.97
CA HIS A 245 -0.70 4.03 -1.71
C HIS A 245 0.43 4.96 -2.12
N PRO A 246 1.49 5.20 -1.30
CA PRO A 246 2.60 6.04 -1.71
C PRO A 246 3.38 5.52 -2.93
N MET A 247 3.58 4.19 -3.04
CA MET A 247 4.37 3.57 -4.11
C MET A 247 3.52 2.95 -5.24
N LEU A 248 2.22 2.77 -5.02
CA LEU A 248 1.29 2.11 -5.95
C LEU A 248 1.39 2.68 -7.38
N LEU A 249 1.31 4.00 -7.50
CA LEU A 249 1.30 4.67 -8.79
C LEU A 249 2.68 4.65 -9.47
N THR A 250 3.77 4.67 -8.71
CA THR A 250 5.13 4.49 -9.23
C THR A 250 5.26 3.11 -9.88
N ILE A 251 4.84 2.05 -9.18
CA ILE A 251 4.79 0.68 -9.72
C ILE A 251 3.89 0.61 -10.96
N GLN A 252 2.72 1.27 -10.94
CA GLN A 252 1.76 1.27 -12.04
C GLN A 252 2.30 1.95 -13.31
N VAL A 253 3.03 3.06 -13.21
CA VAL A 253 3.60 3.75 -14.38
C VAL A 253 4.56 2.83 -15.15
N ASP A 254 5.33 2.02 -14.42
CA ASP A 254 6.34 1.12 -14.99
C ASP A 254 5.76 -0.21 -15.53
N MET A 255 4.48 -0.53 -15.27
CA MET A 255 3.82 -1.75 -15.76
C MET A 255 3.56 -1.74 -17.29
N GLN A 256 3.69 -2.92 -17.92
CA GLN A 256 3.25 -3.17 -19.30
C GLN A 256 1.76 -2.87 -19.49
N HIS A 257 0.95 -3.36 -18.55
CA HIS A 257 -0.51 -3.33 -18.62
C HIS A 257 -1.07 -2.66 -17.36
N LYS A 258 -1.00 -1.32 -17.32
CA LYS A 258 -1.41 -0.48 -16.18
C LYS A 258 -2.81 -0.82 -15.63
N ARG A 259 -3.74 -1.20 -16.51
CA ARG A 259 -5.12 -1.64 -16.18
C ARG A 259 -5.19 -2.90 -15.28
N HIS A 260 -4.09 -3.64 -15.12
CA HIS A 260 -4.05 -4.85 -14.27
C HIS A 260 -3.40 -4.62 -12.89
N ILE A 261 -3.10 -3.37 -12.51
CA ILE A 261 -2.54 -3.03 -11.19
C ILE A 261 -3.38 -3.63 -10.03
N GLY A 262 -4.71 -3.54 -10.09
CA GLY A 262 -5.58 -4.12 -9.06
C GLY A 262 -5.43 -5.64 -8.88
N LYS A 263 -5.08 -6.37 -9.95
CA LYS A 263 -4.76 -7.80 -9.86
C LYS A 263 -3.40 -8.03 -9.20
N ALA A 264 -2.38 -7.23 -9.54
CA ALA A 264 -1.06 -7.31 -8.90
C ALA A 264 -1.14 -7.05 -7.39
N VAL A 265 -1.86 -5.99 -7.00
CA VAL A 265 -2.10 -5.62 -5.60
C VAL A 265 -2.84 -6.73 -4.86
N LEU A 266 -3.93 -7.25 -5.44
CA LEU A 266 -4.69 -8.36 -4.85
C LEU A 266 -3.80 -9.60 -4.62
N TYR A 267 -3.03 -10.03 -5.63
CA TYR A 267 -2.15 -11.19 -5.48
C TYR A 267 -1.07 -10.96 -4.41
N GLY A 268 -0.46 -9.76 -4.37
CA GLY A 268 0.59 -9.47 -3.39
C GLY A 268 0.05 -9.40 -1.96
N ILE A 269 -1.09 -8.72 -1.74
CA ILE A 269 -1.75 -8.70 -0.43
C ILE A 269 -2.16 -10.11 0.00
N VAL A 270 -2.75 -10.93 -0.89
CA VAL A 270 -3.11 -12.32 -0.57
C VAL A 270 -1.89 -13.14 -0.17
N THR A 271 -0.77 -13.04 -0.91
CA THR A 271 0.47 -13.75 -0.58
C THR A 271 1.06 -13.31 0.77
N THR A 272 1.09 -12.02 1.07
CA THR A 272 1.60 -11.52 2.36
C THR A 272 0.65 -11.88 3.51
N CYS A 273 -0.67 -11.80 3.28
CA CYS A 273 -1.69 -12.13 4.26
C CYS A 273 -1.70 -13.63 4.61
N THR A 274 -1.48 -14.54 3.65
CA THR A 274 -1.44 -15.99 3.96
C THR A 274 -0.22 -16.35 4.82
N LEU A 275 0.97 -15.85 4.48
CA LEU A 275 2.18 -16.04 5.30
C LEU A 275 1.99 -15.50 6.74
N SER A 276 1.39 -14.31 6.85
CA SER A 276 1.15 -13.65 8.14
C SER A 276 0.05 -14.33 8.95
N ALA A 277 -0.99 -14.86 8.30
CA ALA A 277 -2.08 -15.59 8.95
C ALA A 277 -1.61 -16.94 9.50
N VAL A 278 -0.80 -17.71 8.77
CA VAL A 278 -0.20 -18.96 9.27
C VAL A 278 0.71 -18.67 10.47
N THR A 279 1.57 -17.64 10.36
CA THR A 279 2.45 -17.22 11.47
C THR A 279 1.64 -16.77 12.69
N THR A 280 0.54 -16.05 12.49
CA THR A 280 -0.38 -15.64 13.57
C THR A 280 -1.03 -16.85 14.23
N LEU A 281 -1.55 -17.81 13.46
CA LEU A 281 -2.19 -19.01 13.99
C LEU A 281 -1.24 -19.84 14.85
N LEU A 282 -0.01 -20.07 14.38
CA LEU A 282 1.02 -20.80 15.12
C LEU A 282 1.43 -20.06 16.40
N THR A 283 1.60 -18.74 16.33
CA THR A 283 1.93 -17.89 17.50
C THR A 283 0.80 -17.90 18.54
N ALA A 284 -0.46 -17.75 18.09
CA ALA A 284 -1.64 -17.77 18.95
C ALA A 284 -1.86 -19.14 19.61
N TYR A 285 -1.59 -20.23 18.88
CA TYR A 285 -1.67 -21.59 19.39
C TYR A 285 -0.59 -21.89 20.44
N ARG A 286 0.67 -21.47 20.21
CA ARG A 286 1.81 -21.80 21.09
C ARG A 286 2.00 -20.87 22.29
N TYR A 287 1.77 -19.56 22.12
CA TYR A 287 2.09 -18.53 23.10
C TYR A 287 0.88 -17.72 23.60
N GLY A 288 -0.25 -17.76 22.89
CA GLY A 288 -1.45 -16.99 23.28
C GLY A 288 -1.14 -15.51 23.49
N MET A 289 -1.70 -14.94 24.57
CA MET A 289 -1.54 -13.52 24.92
C MET A 289 -0.10 -13.12 25.29
N ASP A 290 0.77 -14.05 25.67
CA ASP A 290 2.16 -13.76 26.09
C ASP A 290 3.08 -13.40 24.91
N ALA A 291 2.60 -13.57 23.66
CA ALA A 291 3.29 -13.14 22.46
C ALA A 291 3.81 -11.68 22.56
N THR A 292 5.03 -11.44 22.10
CA THR A 292 5.67 -10.12 22.03
C THR A 292 5.29 -9.37 20.74
N SER A 293 5.33 -8.03 20.74
CA SER A 293 5.02 -7.22 19.55
C SER A 293 5.91 -7.54 18.34
N ASN A 294 7.12 -8.04 18.59
CA ASN A 294 8.00 -8.67 17.62
C ASN A 294 8.08 -10.16 17.98
N VAL A 295 7.55 -11.04 17.12
CA VAL A 295 7.47 -12.49 17.39
C VAL A 295 8.86 -13.12 17.60
N LEU A 296 9.92 -12.58 17.00
CA LEU A 296 11.27 -13.13 17.15
C LEU A 296 11.77 -13.14 18.61
N GLN A 297 11.25 -12.25 19.45
CA GLN A 297 11.70 -12.12 20.85
C GLN A 297 11.24 -13.28 21.76
N ILE A 298 10.11 -13.92 21.46
CA ILE A 298 9.57 -15.04 22.24
C ILE A 298 10.05 -16.42 21.76
N LEU A 299 10.63 -16.50 20.56
CA LEU A 299 11.15 -17.76 20.01
C LEU A 299 12.35 -18.31 20.84
N PRO A 300 12.48 -19.65 20.95
CA PRO A 300 13.59 -20.28 21.67
C PRO A 300 14.93 -20.11 20.94
N ARG A 301 16.03 -20.34 21.66
CA ARG A 301 17.39 -20.27 21.12
C ARG A 301 17.66 -21.42 20.14
N SER A 302 17.44 -21.18 18.84
CA SER A 302 17.77 -22.12 17.76
C SER A 302 18.65 -21.48 16.68
N TRP A 303 19.28 -22.30 15.84
CA TRP A 303 19.99 -21.82 14.65
C TRP A 303 19.02 -21.15 13.65
N SER A 304 17.81 -21.70 13.55
CA SER A 304 16.69 -21.16 12.78
C SER A 304 16.33 -19.73 13.21
N LEU A 305 16.33 -19.43 14.52
CA LEU A 305 16.12 -18.07 15.04
C LEU A 305 17.23 -17.11 14.58
N TYR A 306 18.51 -17.49 14.69
CA TYR A 306 19.62 -16.62 14.30
C TYR A 306 19.60 -16.27 12.81
N LEU A 307 19.33 -17.26 11.95
CA LEU A 307 19.17 -17.02 10.51
C LEU A 307 17.97 -16.11 10.23
N THR A 308 16.83 -16.35 10.88
CA THR A 308 15.64 -15.50 10.72
C THR A 308 15.92 -14.06 11.13
N ILE A 309 16.56 -13.84 12.29
CA ILE A 309 16.93 -12.51 12.78
C ILE A 309 17.82 -11.77 11.78
N LEU A 310 18.85 -12.42 11.23
CA LEU A 310 19.75 -11.81 10.25
C LEU A 310 19.04 -11.49 8.94
N LEU A 311 18.22 -12.41 8.42
CA LEU A 311 17.44 -12.23 7.20
C LEU A 311 16.40 -11.12 7.33
N VAL A 312 15.66 -11.05 8.45
CA VAL A 312 14.71 -9.97 8.73
C VAL A 312 15.46 -8.63 8.83
N THR A 313 16.56 -8.56 9.57
CA THR A 313 17.34 -7.31 9.70
C THR A 313 17.84 -6.82 8.35
N LEU A 314 18.39 -7.71 7.52
CA LEU A 314 18.86 -7.36 6.17
C LEU A 314 17.70 -6.88 5.29
N GLN A 315 16.56 -7.57 5.30
CA GLN A 315 15.38 -7.20 4.53
C GLN A 315 14.82 -5.84 4.96
N LEU A 316 14.75 -5.55 6.26
CA LEU A 316 14.28 -4.27 6.80
C LEU A 316 15.15 -3.09 6.32
N CYS A 317 16.47 -3.26 6.31
CA CYS A 317 17.42 -2.28 5.79
C CYS A 317 17.24 -2.07 4.27
N LEU A 318 17.09 -3.16 3.49
CA LEU A 318 16.87 -3.09 2.05
C LEU A 318 15.52 -2.42 1.70
N SER A 319 14.42 -2.84 2.33
CA SER A 319 13.10 -2.23 2.13
C SER A 319 13.07 -0.77 2.56
N SER A 320 13.79 -0.38 3.63
CA SER A 320 13.97 1.03 4.00
C SER A 320 14.67 1.82 2.89
N ALA A 321 15.75 1.28 2.33
CA ALA A 321 16.50 1.92 1.25
C ALA A 321 15.70 2.07 -0.05
N VAL A 322 14.90 1.06 -0.41
CA VAL A 322 14.00 1.13 -1.57
C VAL A 322 12.87 2.13 -1.33
N GLY A 323 12.18 2.04 -0.19
CA GLY A 323 11.04 2.89 0.14
C GLY A 323 11.41 4.37 0.20
N SER A 324 12.50 4.72 0.91
CA SER A 324 12.96 6.12 0.99
C SER A 324 13.56 6.65 -0.31
N SER A 325 13.81 5.81 -1.33
CA SER A 325 14.47 6.25 -2.57
C SER A 325 13.66 7.29 -3.36
N ALA A 326 12.32 7.23 -3.29
CA ALA A 326 11.42 8.19 -3.95
C ALA A 326 11.40 9.54 -3.21
N LEU A 327 11.31 9.51 -1.88
CA LEU A 327 11.43 10.68 -1.00
C LEU A 327 12.75 11.42 -1.25
N PHE A 328 13.87 10.70 -1.26
CA PHE A 328 15.19 11.31 -1.48
C PHE A 328 15.28 11.97 -2.85
N GLN A 329 14.73 11.35 -3.90
CA GLN A 329 14.68 11.96 -5.23
C GLN A 329 13.83 13.23 -5.25
N HIS A 330 12.72 13.28 -4.51
CA HIS A 330 11.88 14.48 -4.41
C HIS A 330 12.59 15.62 -3.67
N ILE A 331 13.19 15.34 -2.51
CA ILE A 331 13.94 16.36 -1.75
C ILE A 331 15.20 16.81 -2.51
N GLU A 332 15.87 15.92 -3.25
CA GLU A 332 16.98 16.25 -4.16
C GLU A 332 16.54 17.21 -5.28
N ASP A 333 15.40 16.93 -5.94
CA ASP A 333 14.84 17.77 -7.00
C ASP A 333 14.44 19.16 -6.46
N VAL A 334 13.76 19.22 -5.30
CA VAL A 334 13.34 20.48 -4.64
C VAL A 334 14.54 21.34 -4.21
N LEU A 335 15.61 20.71 -3.71
CA LEU A 335 16.84 21.40 -3.32
C LEU A 335 17.79 21.68 -4.49
N GLY A 336 17.46 21.24 -5.71
CA GLY A 336 18.31 21.41 -6.90
C GLY A 336 19.66 20.71 -6.78
N ALA A 337 19.69 19.44 -6.38
CA ALA A 337 20.87 18.59 -6.49
C ALA A 337 20.90 17.93 -7.89
N SER A 338 22.09 17.74 -8.47
CA SER A 338 22.20 16.98 -9.72
C SER A 338 22.02 15.48 -9.47
N ARG A 339 21.69 14.73 -10.52
CA ARG A 339 21.38 13.29 -10.45
C ARG A 339 22.60 12.40 -10.17
N ASP A 340 23.80 12.97 -10.25
CA ASP A 340 25.08 12.28 -10.08
C ASP A 340 25.48 12.11 -8.60
N PHE A 341 26.62 11.46 -8.36
CA PHE A 341 27.22 11.34 -7.03
C PHE A 341 27.85 12.68 -6.63
N THR A 342 27.07 13.54 -5.97
CA THR A 342 27.51 14.86 -5.49
C THR A 342 27.51 14.91 -3.97
N ILE A 343 28.49 15.59 -3.36
CA ILE A 343 28.60 15.76 -1.90
C ILE A 343 27.28 16.31 -1.29
N LYS A 344 26.63 17.25 -1.99
CA LYS A 344 25.29 17.78 -1.65
C LYS A 344 24.24 16.68 -1.44
N ARG A 345 24.24 15.65 -2.30
CA ARG A 345 23.32 14.51 -2.24
C ARG A 345 23.62 13.60 -1.04
N CYS A 346 24.90 13.31 -0.79
CA CYS A 346 25.31 12.55 0.39
C CYS A 346 24.89 13.27 1.68
N ILE A 347 25.09 14.59 1.78
CA ILE A 347 24.65 15.40 2.92
C ILE A 347 23.12 15.30 3.11
N ILE A 348 22.32 15.57 2.08
CA ILE A 348 20.84 15.51 2.16
C ILE A 348 20.36 14.15 2.67
N ARG A 349 20.84 13.05 2.07
CA ARG A 349 20.43 11.69 2.48
C ARG A 349 20.89 11.35 3.89
N SER A 350 22.12 11.72 4.26
CA SER A 350 22.66 11.52 5.60
C SER A 350 21.82 12.27 6.64
N THR A 351 21.45 13.53 6.38
CA THR A 351 20.61 14.33 7.28
C THR A 351 19.24 13.69 7.48
N LEU A 352 18.61 13.15 6.43
CA LEU A 352 17.32 12.46 6.55
C LEU A 352 17.43 11.14 7.32
N VAL A 353 18.49 10.35 7.09
CA VAL A 353 18.74 9.11 7.88
C VAL A 353 18.97 9.44 9.35
N TRP A 354 19.79 10.43 9.67
CA TRP A 354 20.04 10.86 11.05
C TRP A 354 18.80 11.45 11.73
N LEU A 355 17.93 12.15 10.98
CA LEU A 355 16.64 12.60 11.51
C LEU A 355 15.72 11.43 11.85
N ALA A 356 15.70 10.37 11.03
CA ALA A 356 14.94 9.15 11.31
C ALA A 356 15.49 8.40 12.54
N VAL A 357 16.82 8.32 12.69
CA VAL A 357 17.48 7.76 13.88
C VAL A 357 17.13 8.57 15.13
N LEU A 358 17.19 9.91 15.08
CA LEU A 358 16.85 10.78 16.20
C LEU A 358 15.39 10.58 16.66
N ILE A 359 14.45 10.47 15.73
CA ILE A 359 13.04 10.21 16.07
C ILE A 359 12.87 8.80 16.66
N ALA A 360 13.61 7.81 16.16
CA ALA A 360 13.63 6.46 16.73
C ALA A 360 14.25 6.38 18.15
N GLU A 361 15.22 7.24 18.48
CA GLU A 361 15.75 7.35 19.86
C GLU A 361 14.77 8.00 20.84
N ILE A 362 13.96 8.96 20.36
CA ILE A 362 12.91 9.62 21.14
C ILE A 362 11.72 8.66 21.34
N LEU A 363 11.35 7.88 20.32
CA LEU A 363 10.23 6.93 20.35
C LEU A 363 10.69 5.48 20.04
N PRO A 364 11.34 4.79 21.01
CA PRO A 364 11.88 3.44 20.82
C PRO A 364 10.80 2.32 20.77
N ARG A 365 9.57 2.64 20.37
CA ARG A 365 8.41 1.75 20.31
C ARG A 365 7.82 1.71 18.90
N PHE A 366 8.27 0.73 18.11
CA PHE A 366 7.88 0.61 16.69
C PHE A 366 6.38 0.35 16.50
N ASP A 367 5.76 -0.40 17.41
CA ASP A 367 4.31 -0.67 17.45
C ASP A 367 3.49 0.63 17.50
N LEU A 368 3.89 1.52 18.40
CA LEU A 368 3.28 2.82 18.60
C LEU A 368 3.56 3.79 17.43
N VAL A 369 4.78 3.77 16.88
CA VAL A 369 5.14 4.59 15.70
C VAL A 369 4.32 4.17 14.46
N MET A 370 4.17 2.86 14.22
CA MET A 370 3.28 2.33 13.17
C MET A 370 1.82 2.75 13.40
N GLY A 371 1.32 2.66 14.64
CA GLY A 371 -0.03 3.09 15.00
C GLY A 371 -0.28 4.58 14.72
N ILE A 372 0.68 5.45 15.03
CA ILE A 372 0.58 6.90 14.76
C ILE A 372 0.60 7.18 13.26
N ILE A 373 1.56 6.64 12.51
CA ILE A 373 1.67 6.90 11.06
C ILE A 373 0.45 6.34 10.34
N GLY A 374 0.02 5.14 10.71
CA GLY A 374 -1.19 4.48 10.20
C GLY A 374 -2.49 5.23 10.52
N GLY A 375 -2.57 5.84 11.70
CA GLY A 375 -3.69 6.69 12.09
C GLY A 375 -3.69 8.04 11.38
N THR A 376 -2.59 8.78 11.44
CA THR A 376 -2.50 10.21 11.05
C THR A 376 -2.21 10.45 9.58
N LEU A 377 -1.29 9.70 8.98
CA LEU A 377 -0.71 10.00 7.67
C LEU A 377 -1.29 9.12 6.57
N THR A 378 -1.36 7.79 6.78
CA THR A 378 -1.94 6.89 5.78
C THR A 378 -3.46 7.01 5.73
N GLY A 379 -4.14 7.25 6.85
CA GLY A 379 -5.60 7.41 6.91
C GLY A 379 -6.17 8.35 5.83
N PRO A 380 -5.69 9.61 5.71
CA PRO A 380 -6.11 10.49 4.64
C PRO A 380 -5.65 10.05 3.23
N LEU A 381 -4.43 9.52 3.07
CA LEU A 381 -3.90 9.03 1.78
C LEU A 381 -4.68 7.84 1.22
N ILE A 382 -5.24 7.01 2.09
CA ILE A 382 -6.00 5.80 1.76
C ILE A 382 -7.47 6.16 1.56
N PHE A 383 -8.14 6.67 2.60
CA PHE A 383 -9.61 6.69 2.65
C PHE A 383 -10.22 8.00 2.12
N ILE A 384 -9.49 9.11 2.19
CA ILE A 384 -10.03 10.44 1.88
C ILE A 384 -9.67 10.85 0.44
N LEU A 385 -8.39 10.80 0.08
CA LEU A 385 -7.93 11.35 -1.20
C LEU A 385 -8.37 10.55 -2.44
N PRO A 386 -8.24 9.21 -2.51
CA PRO A 386 -8.60 8.48 -3.73
C PRO A 386 -10.07 8.62 -4.13
N PRO A 387 -11.07 8.51 -3.23
CA PRO A 387 -12.46 8.72 -3.61
C PRO A 387 -12.77 10.17 -4.04
N LEU A 388 -12.17 11.18 -3.37
CA LEU A 388 -12.33 12.59 -3.76
C LEU A 388 -11.76 12.88 -5.17
N PHE A 389 -10.57 12.36 -5.47
CA PHE A 389 -9.98 12.52 -6.81
C PHE A 389 -10.77 11.77 -7.88
N TYR A 390 -11.28 10.58 -7.56
CA TYR A 390 -12.08 9.78 -8.49
C TYR A 390 -13.40 10.46 -8.87
N GLN A 391 -14.15 10.98 -7.89
CA GLN A 391 -15.37 11.74 -8.16
C GLN A 391 -15.11 12.93 -9.07
N ARG A 392 -14.05 13.72 -8.76
CA ARG A 392 -13.68 14.88 -9.58
C ARG A 392 -13.24 14.47 -10.98
N MET A 393 -12.46 13.39 -11.13
CA MET A 393 -12.03 12.90 -12.44
C MET A 393 -13.16 12.38 -13.32
N LEU A 394 -14.19 11.73 -12.74
CA LEU A 394 -15.38 11.33 -13.49
C LEU A 394 -16.17 12.53 -14.02
N GLU A 395 -16.18 13.65 -13.29
CA GLU A 395 -16.78 14.90 -13.76
C GLU A 395 -15.99 15.46 -14.96
N LEU A 396 -14.65 15.44 -14.89
CA LEU A 396 -13.80 15.90 -15.99
C LEU A 396 -13.88 15.00 -17.24
N GLU A 397 -13.92 13.67 -17.07
CA GLU A 397 -14.09 12.72 -18.19
C GLU A 397 -15.46 12.92 -18.88
N LYS A 398 -16.51 13.28 -18.12
CA LYS A 398 -17.84 13.64 -18.68
C LYS A 398 -17.82 14.95 -19.46
N ILE A 399 -17.24 16.01 -18.90
CA ILE A 399 -17.12 17.33 -19.54
C ILE A 399 -16.35 17.20 -20.86
N TYR A 400 -15.16 16.59 -20.81
CA TYR A 400 -14.34 16.31 -22.00
C TYR A 400 -15.10 15.51 -23.06
N SER A 401 -15.84 14.47 -22.66
CA SER A 401 -16.65 13.65 -23.57
C SER A 401 -17.82 14.42 -24.20
N GLN A 402 -18.37 15.42 -23.53
CA GLN A 402 -19.43 16.29 -24.06
C GLN A 402 -18.86 17.30 -25.06
N GLU A 403 -17.73 17.92 -24.74
CA GLU A 403 -17.08 18.90 -25.61
C GLU A 403 -16.50 18.23 -26.86
N LEU A 404 -15.92 17.03 -26.76
CA LEU A 404 -15.49 16.24 -27.90
C LEU A 404 -16.66 15.93 -28.85
N LYS A 405 -17.81 15.48 -28.31
CA LYS A 405 -19.04 15.27 -29.11
C LYS A 405 -19.50 16.55 -29.80
N ARG A 406 -19.43 17.70 -29.10
CA ARG A 406 -19.77 19.00 -29.67
C ARG A 406 -18.86 19.36 -30.84
N SER A 407 -17.54 19.22 -30.67
CA SER A 407 -16.56 19.46 -31.73
C SER A 407 -16.79 18.58 -32.97
N TYR A 408 -17.09 17.30 -32.79
CA TYR A 408 -17.47 16.42 -33.91
C TYR A 408 -18.76 16.88 -34.60
N SER A 409 -19.80 17.26 -33.86
CA SER A 409 -21.06 17.74 -34.45
C SER A 409 -20.91 19.05 -35.23
N THR A 410 -20.02 19.94 -34.81
CA THR A 410 -19.70 21.18 -35.54
C THR A 410 -18.89 20.88 -36.81
N GLY A 411 -17.86 20.02 -36.72
CA GLY A 411 -17.06 19.63 -37.88
C GLY A 411 -17.85 18.83 -38.94
N SER A 412 -18.87 18.06 -38.53
CA SER A 412 -19.79 17.43 -39.49
C SER A 412 -20.70 18.43 -40.20
N SER A 413 -20.98 19.59 -39.60
CA SER A 413 -21.74 20.66 -40.24
C SER A 413 -20.92 21.31 -41.36
N GLU A 414 -19.65 21.68 -41.07
CA GLU A 414 -18.73 22.24 -42.07
C GLU A 414 -18.45 21.26 -43.23
N PHE A 415 -18.44 19.94 -42.96
CA PHE A 415 -18.30 18.94 -44.03
C PHE A 415 -19.59 18.73 -44.84
N SER A 416 -20.77 18.99 -44.27
CA SER A 416 -22.04 18.88 -44.99
C SER A 416 -22.32 20.07 -45.91
N GLU A 417 -21.88 21.29 -45.54
CA GLU A 417 -21.95 22.46 -46.44
C GLU A 417 -20.98 22.36 -47.63
N ALA A 418 -19.95 21.51 -47.55
CA ALA A 418 -19.04 21.23 -48.66
C ALA A 418 -19.47 20.08 -49.59
N ARG A 419 -20.63 19.44 -49.34
CA ARG A 419 -21.23 18.39 -50.18
C ARG A 419 -22.75 18.55 -50.29
N LEU A 420 -23.16 19.63 -50.94
CA LEU A 420 -24.49 19.81 -51.49
C LEU A 420 -24.40 20.14 -52.99
N ASP A 421 -23.99 19.13 -53.76
CA ASP A 421 -24.34 18.94 -55.18
C ASP A 421 -23.97 17.50 -55.57
N ASP A 422 -24.93 16.57 -55.43
CA ASP A 422 -25.37 15.63 -56.49
C ASP A 422 -26.33 14.53 -55.96
N THR A 423 -27.58 14.61 -56.46
CA THR A 423 -28.54 13.53 -56.78
C THR A 423 -28.71 12.26 -55.91
N ASP A 424 -29.88 12.19 -55.25
CA ASP A 424 -30.90 11.12 -55.31
C ASP A 424 -30.55 9.60 -55.43
N ASN A 425 -31.02 8.86 -54.42
CA ASN A 425 -31.98 7.72 -54.49
C ASN A 425 -31.58 6.33 -53.88
N GLU A 426 -32.53 5.82 -53.08
CA GLU A 426 -32.88 4.43 -52.70
C GLU A 426 -31.98 3.42 -51.91
N SER A 427 -32.70 2.76 -50.98
CA SER A 427 -32.63 1.34 -50.55
C SER A 427 -31.72 0.84 -49.40
N GLU A 428 -32.39 0.64 -48.25
CA GLU A 428 -32.51 -0.59 -47.44
C GLU A 428 -31.35 -1.32 -46.68
N LEU A 429 -31.74 -1.78 -45.47
CA LEU A 429 -31.38 -3.04 -44.79
C LEU A 429 -29.99 -3.20 -44.11
N SER A 430 -29.98 -3.26 -42.76
CA SER A 430 -29.93 -4.55 -42.04
C SER A 430 -29.86 -4.41 -40.51
N ALA A 431 -30.62 -5.25 -39.80
CA ALA A 431 -30.73 -5.26 -38.34
C ALA A 431 -29.95 -6.43 -37.70
N ARG A 432 -29.69 -6.36 -36.38
CA ARG A 432 -29.51 -7.56 -35.54
C ARG A 432 -29.75 -7.30 -34.05
N HIS A 433 -30.66 -8.07 -33.47
CA HIS A 433 -30.92 -8.12 -32.03
C HIS A 433 -31.35 -9.53 -31.61
N ALA A 434 -31.06 -9.87 -30.35
CA ALA A 434 -31.55 -11.02 -29.57
C ALA A 434 -31.27 -12.46 -30.07
N TRP A 435 -30.72 -13.28 -29.16
CA TRP A 435 -31.02 -14.72 -29.04
C TRP A 435 -30.85 -15.15 -27.58
N TYR A 436 -31.82 -15.91 -27.07
CA TYR A 436 -31.79 -16.64 -25.79
C TYR A 436 -32.54 -17.96 -26.04
N GLY A 437 -32.08 -19.08 -25.48
CA GLY A 437 -32.72 -20.40 -25.68
C GLY A 437 -32.13 -21.48 -24.78
N THR A 438 -32.98 -22.39 -24.29
CA THR A 438 -32.71 -23.29 -23.14
C THR A 438 -33.00 -24.77 -23.46
N ILE A 439 -32.12 -25.71 -23.07
CA ILE A 439 -32.32 -27.18 -22.93
C ILE A 439 -31.28 -27.71 -21.90
N GLY A 440 -31.48 -28.72 -21.03
CA GLY A 440 -32.69 -29.46 -20.62
C GLY A 440 -32.41 -30.92 -20.13
N SER A 441 -32.80 -31.26 -18.89
CA SER A 441 -32.81 -32.64 -18.29
C SER A 441 -31.43 -33.29 -17.96
N MET A 442 -31.23 -34.28 -17.06
CA MET A 442 -32.15 -35.02 -16.15
C MET A 442 -31.41 -35.61 -14.90
N GLY A 443 -32.12 -35.69 -13.76
CA GLY A 443 -31.98 -36.54 -12.55
C GLY A 443 -30.68 -37.27 -12.10
N SER A 444 -30.30 -37.06 -10.83
CA SER A 444 -30.05 -38.14 -9.84
C SER A 444 -30.09 -37.62 -8.39
N GLN A 445 -30.91 -38.24 -7.51
CA GLN A 445 -31.10 -37.82 -6.13
C GLN A 445 -30.50 -38.80 -5.11
N THR A 446 -29.41 -38.42 -4.45
CA THR A 446 -29.10 -38.88 -3.07
C THR A 446 -28.11 -37.99 -2.32
N PHE A 447 -27.26 -37.24 -3.02
CA PHE A 447 -26.28 -36.32 -2.40
C PHE A 447 -26.83 -34.91 -2.09
N ALA A 448 -28.09 -34.64 -2.42
CA ALA A 448 -28.64 -33.28 -2.45
C ALA A 448 -28.90 -32.65 -1.07
N ARG A 449 -29.26 -33.43 -0.03
CA ARG A 449 -29.73 -32.87 1.26
C ARG A 449 -28.66 -32.20 2.13
N LEU A 450 -27.38 -32.56 1.97
CA LEU A 450 -26.27 -31.91 2.69
C LEU A 450 -25.79 -30.66 1.94
N ARG A 451 -25.87 -30.67 0.61
CA ARG A 451 -25.50 -29.55 -0.25
C ARG A 451 -26.48 -28.38 -0.12
N THR A 452 -27.78 -28.66 -0.06
CA THR A 452 -28.83 -27.62 0.03
C THR A 452 -28.73 -26.75 1.28
N SER A 453 -28.24 -27.25 2.42
CA SER A 453 -28.09 -26.40 3.62
C SER A 453 -26.93 -25.41 3.50
N VAL A 454 -25.86 -25.79 2.80
CA VAL A 454 -24.71 -24.90 2.50
C VAL A 454 -25.07 -23.94 1.37
N GLU A 455 -25.76 -24.41 0.33
CA GLU A 455 -26.22 -23.57 -0.77
C GLU A 455 -27.31 -22.57 -0.31
N LEU A 456 -28.23 -22.93 0.60
CA LEU A 456 -29.18 -21.98 1.18
C LEU A 456 -28.49 -20.91 2.05
N TRP A 457 -27.44 -21.28 2.81
CA TRP A 457 -26.60 -20.31 3.51
C TRP A 457 -25.80 -19.42 2.54
N MET A 458 -25.25 -19.99 1.46
CA MET A 458 -24.56 -19.22 0.42
C MET A 458 -25.51 -18.32 -0.38
N GLU A 459 -26.75 -18.72 -0.64
CA GLU A 459 -27.76 -17.89 -1.30
C GLU A 459 -28.32 -16.82 -0.36
N THR A 460 -28.50 -17.11 0.93
CA THR A 460 -28.91 -16.09 1.91
C THR A 460 -27.78 -15.08 2.14
N ALA A 461 -26.52 -15.54 2.15
CA ALA A 461 -25.34 -14.69 2.22
C ALA A 461 -25.13 -13.91 0.92
N SER A 462 -25.30 -14.52 -0.26
CA SER A 462 -25.14 -13.84 -1.55
C SER A 462 -26.28 -12.86 -1.81
N ALA A 463 -27.53 -13.17 -1.47
CA ALA A 463 -28.66 -12.24 -1.56
C ALA A 463 -28.49 -11.06 -0.60
N ARG A 464 -27.99 -11.29 0.63
CA ARG A 464 -27.63 -10.19 1.54
C ARG A 464 -26.43 -9.38 1.01
N LEU A 465 -25.42 -10.03 0.44
CA LEU A 465 -24.28 -9.37 -0.21
C LEU A 465 -24.73 -8.58 -1.45
N GLN A 466 -25.74 -9.06 -2.17
CA GLN A 466 -26.29 -8.44 -3.37
C GLN A 466 -27.22 -7.27 -3.02
N GLN A 467 -27.98 -7.35 -1.92
CA GLN A 467 -28.64 -6.19 -1.30
C GLN A 467 -27.63 -5.17 -0.77
N PHE A 468 -26.53 -5.61 -0.15
CA PHE A 468 -25.44 -4.70 0.28
C PHE A 468 -24.77 -4.04 -0.94
N CYS A 469 -24.51 -4.80 -2.01
CA CYS A 469 -23.98 -4.29 -3.28
C CYS A 469 -24.96 -3.34 -3.99
N GLN A 470 -26.27 -3.56 -3.90
CA GLN A 470 -27.28 -2.61 -4.41
C GLN A 470 -27.36 -1.34 -3.55
N PHE A 471 -27.24 -1.44 -2.22
CA PHE A 471 -27.12 -0.27 -1.34
C PHE A 471 -25.82 0.51 -1.57
N MET A 472 -24.73 -0.20 -1.89
CA MET A 472 -23.44 0.38 -2.31
C MET A 472 -23.43 0.89 -3.76
N TYR A 473 -24.50 0.73 -4.55
CA TYR A 473 -24.49 1.02 -6.00
C TYR A 473 -24.47 2.53 -6.34
N SER A 474 -24.64 3.40 -5.34
CA SER A 474 -24.21 4.80 -5.50
C SER A 474 -22.74 4.92 -5.13
N ASP A 475 -21.87 5.01 -6.14
CA ASP A 475 -20.43 5.32 -5.99
C ASP A 475 -20.21 6.53 -5.06
N CYS A 476 -21.16 7.48 -5.02
CA CYS A 476 -21.14 8.63 -4.12
C CYS A 476 -21.43 8.28 -2.65
N ILE A 477 -22.36 7.36 -2.37
CA ILE A 477 -22.65 6.90 -0.99
C ILE A 477 -21.51 6.04 -0.47
N LEU A 478 -20.94 5.17 -1.31
CA LEU A 478 -19.78 4.35 -0.94
C LEU A 478 -18.53 5.21 -0.71
N ALA A 479 -18.23 6.15 -1.61
CA ALA A 479 -17.15 7.11 -1.38
C ALA A 479 -17.39 7.94 -0.11
N GLY A 480 -18.61 8.43 0.10
CA GLY A 480 -18.97 9.20 1.30
C GLY A 480 -18.81 8.41 2.60
N SER A 481 -19.24 7.15 2.63
CA SER A 481 -19.09 6.30 3.83
C SER A 481 -17.63 5.94 4.10
N VAL A 482 -16.83 5.67 3.08
CA VAL A 482 -15.37 5.44 3.21
C VAL A 482 -14.65 6.70 3.70
N ILE A 483 -15.00 7.89 3.20
CA ILE A 483 -14.44 9.17 3.67
C ILE A 483 -14.82 9.42 5.14
N VAL A 484 -16.10 9.27 5.51
CA VAL A 484 -16.57 9.50 6.89
C VAL A 484 -15.94 8.50 7.87
N PHE A 485 -15.89 7.21 7.50
CA PHE A 485 -15.17 6.20 8.27
C PHE A 485 -13.68 6.54 8.39
N GLY A 486 -13.04 6.91 7.28
CA GLY A 486 -11.64 7.31 7.23
C GLY A 486 -11.31 8.47 8.17
N ILE A 487 -12.13 9.53 8.17
CA ILE A 487 -11.99 10.67 9.08
C ILE A 487 -12.17 10.24 10.53
N ALA A 488 -13.22 9.49 10.86
CA ALA A 488 -13.50 9.03 12.22
C ALA A 488 -12.37 8.13 12.76
N ALA A 489 -11.90 7.18 11.95
CA ALA A 489 -10.84 6.25 12.30
C ALA A 489 -9.46 6.93 12.38
N THR A 490 -9.17 7.88 11.48
CA THR A 490 -7.99 8.76 11.52
C THR A 490 -7.96 9.52 12.84
N LEU A 491 -9.02 10.26 13.17
CA LEU A 491 -9.09 11.09 14.38
C LEU A 491 -9.02 10.25 15.66
N ALA A 492 -9.79 9.14 15.73
CA ALA A 492 -9.82 8.30 16.91
C ALA A 492 -8.50 7.54 17.12
N SER A 493 -7.92 6.95 16.06
CA SER A 493 -6.62 6.27 16.15
C SER A 493 -5.49 7.25 16.48
N THR A 494 -5.51 8.45 15.89
CA THR A 494 -4.58 9.54 16.25
C THR A 494 -4.69 9.89 17.73
N TYR A 495 -5.90 10.15 18.22
CA TYR A 495 -6.14 10.52 19.62
C TYR A 495 -5.60 9.45 20.57
N TYR A 496 -6.00 8.19 20.40
CA TYR A 496 -5.58 7.13 21.33
C TYR A 496 -4.10 6.80 21.25
N ASN A 497 -3.47 6.84 20.06
CA ASN A 497 -2.02 6.62 19.97
C ASN A 497 -1.23 7.79 20.57
N VAL A 498 -1.62 9.05 20.34
CA VAL A 498 -0.94 10.22 20.93
C VAL A 498 -1.14 10.31 22.45
N PHE A 499 -2.31 9.91 22.97
CA PHE A 499 -2.50 9.80 24.42
C PHE A 499 -1.67 8.66 25.03
N ASP A 500 -1.51 7.53 24.34
CA ASP A 500 -0.60 6.44 24.80
C ASP A 500 0.85 6.91 24.89
N VAL A 501 1.31 7.71 23.93
CA VAL A 501 2.63 8.38 23.98
C VAL A 501 2.75 9.30 25.20
N ARG A 502 1.68 10.00 25.57
CA ARG A 502 1.68 10.95 26.68
C ARG A 502 1.71 10.25 28.05
N GLU A 503 1.05 9.11 28.18
CA GLU A 503 1.03 8.32 29.42
C GLU A 503 2.32 7.49 29.60
N SER A 504 2.94 7.04 28.51
CA SER A 504 4.28 6.45 28.58
C SER A 504 5.35 7.51 28.89
N GLN A 505 5.73 7.65 30.17
CA GLN A 505 6.68 8.64 30.70
C GLN A 505 8.15 8.52 30.20
N LEU A 506 8.39 7.90 29.04
CA LEU A 506 9.71 7.51 28.56
C LEU A 506 9.98 7.96 27.10
N TRP A 507 9.66 9.22 26.80
CA TRP A 507 10.11 9.97 25.60
C TRP A 507 11.64 10.01 25.42
N PHE A 508 12.40 9.52 26.40
CA PHE A 508 13.85 9.66 26.49
C PHE A 508 14.54 8.41 27.05
N SER A 509 14.04 7.19 26.84
CA SER A 509 14.75 5.96 27.32
C SER A 509 16.21 5.91 26.84
N CYS A 510 16.46 6.25 25.57
CA CYS A 510 17.84 6.33 25.05
C CYS A 510 18.59 7.57 25.57
N LEU A 511 18.00 8.76 25.42
CA LEU A 511 18.62 10.03 25.85
C LEU A 511 18.92 10.12 27.36
N SER A 512 18.16 9.41 28.21
CA SER A 512 18.45 9.27 29.65
C SER A 512 19.47 8.17 29.95
N GLY A 513 19.50 7.09 29.15
CA GLY A 513 20.54 6.06 29.19
C GLY A 513 21.92 6.54 28.75
N TRP A 514 22.00 7.61 27.95
CA TRP A 514 23.25 8.30 27.58
C TRP A 514 23.77 9.27 28.64
N ARG A 515 22.96 9.60 29.64
CA ARG A 515 23.32 10.51 30.75
C ARG A 515 23.85 9.77 31.97
N ARG A 516 23.84 8.43 31.94
CA ARG A 516 24.40 7.53 32.97
C ARG A 516 25.64 6.83 32.41
#